data_AF-A0A925E5V5-F1
#
_entry.id   AF-A0A925E5V5-F1
#
_cell.length_a   1.000
_cell.length_b   1.000
_cell.length_c   1.000
_cell.angle_alpha   90.00
_cell.angle_beta   90.00
_cell.angle_gamma   90.00
#
_symmetry.space_group_name_H-M   'P 1'
#
loop_
_entity.id
_entity.type
_entity.pdbx_description
1 polymer ?
#
loop_
_entity_poly.entity_id
_entity_poly.type
_entity_poly.pdbx_seq_one_letter_code
_entity_poly.pdbx_strand_id
1 'polypeptide(L)'
;IVVDLLVMSLVFTADIHYSLFVLETLWSLGAGMIVLGLMIRLPFSIILGTGLLIVFGHNLIDFAEKSRDGIVPLWWNFLHRPTITPLWDNHSLFILYPFLSWAGLMLLGYCCGKLFTTMEPLRRNKILLWTGIGALLFFIVMRAINVYGDPVPWSQQKNGMATFFSFMNVQKYPPSLLFICATIGPVLIFLAFIKNTQGRLSKLISVYGRVPLFYFILHFFIIHIAQVITYLARGHSISEGMKGVPGLPFKFSVPGEGYPLWIVYVIWITVVILMYPLCKWYDRYKTNHKEKWWLSYL
;
A
#
# COMPACT_ATOMS: atom_id res chain seq x y z
N ILE A 1 1.53 -9.55 -9.11
CA ILE A 1 2.73 -10.43 -9.04
C ILE A 1 3.66 -10.20 -10.22
N VAL A 2 3.35 -10.70 -11.43
CA VAL A 2 4.25 -10.53 -12.60
C VAL A 2 4.51 -9.05 -12.91
N VAL A 3 3.48 -8.20 -12.81
CA VAL A 3 3.63 -6.74 -12.97
C VAL A 3 4.64 -6.15 -11.99
N ASP A 4 4.70 -6.62 -10.74
CA ASP A 4 5.70 -6.13 -9.78
C ASP A 4 7.11 -6.57 -10.16
N LEU A 5 7.27 -7.85 -10.48
CA LEU A 5 8.57 -8.44 -10.84
C LEU A 5 9.16 -7.85 -12.12
N LEU A 6 8.32 -7.54 -13.12
CA LEU A 6 8.81 -7.08 -14.42
C LEU A 6 8.62 -5.57 -14.60
N VAL A 7 7.43 -5.03 -14.37
CA VAL A 7 7.17 -3.61 -14.63
C VAL A 7 7.63 -2.75 -13.47
N MET A 8 7.17 -3.03 -12.25
CA MET A 8 7.47 -2.16 -11.11
C MET A 8 8.94 -2.28 -10.69
N SER A 9 9.56 -3.45 -10.77
CA SER A 9 10.99 -3.62 -10.48
C SER A 9 11.84 -2.74 -11.40
N LEU A 10 11.54 -2.71 -12.70
CA LEU A 10 12.20 -1.82 -13.64
C LEU A 10 11.97 -0.35 -13.29
N VAL A 11 10.73 0.03 -12.97
CA VAL A 11 10.40 1.43 -12.67
C VAL A 11 11.03 1.91 -11.36
N PHE A 12 11.09 1.03 -10.36
CA PHE A 12 11.64 1.35 -9.05
C PHE A 12 13.16 1.46 -9.08
N THR A 13 13.81 0.61 -9.87
CA THR A 13 15.28 0.50 -9.92
C THR A 13 15.94 1.24 -11.08
N ALA A 14 15.18 1.53 -12.14
CA ALA A 14 15.69 1.92 -13.45
C ALA A 14 16.79 0.97 -13.97
N ASP A 15 16.69 -0.31 -13.63
CA ASP A 15 17.67 -1.33 -14.01
C ASP A 15 17.12 -2.32 -15.04
N ILE A 16 17.56 -2.18 -16.29
CA ILE A 16 17.15 -3.06 -17.38
C ILE A 16 17.71 -4.48 -17.24
N HIS A 17 18.74 -4.66 -16.42
CA HIS A 17 19.34 -5.97 -16.14
C HIS A 17 18.61 -6.73 -15.02
N TYR A 18 17.64 -6.11 -14.34
CA TYR A 18 16.89 -6.72 -13.25
C TYR A 18 17.76 -7.31 -12.14
N SER A 19 18.84 -6.61 -11.77
CA SER A 19 19.72 -7.01 -10.66
C SER A 19 18.96 -7.07 -9.32
N LEU A 20 17.84 -6.36 -9.20
CA LEU A 20 16.94 -6.43 -8.07
C LEU A 20 15.49 -6.56 -8.54
N PHE A 21 14.86 -7.69 -8.23
CA PHE A 21 13.42 -7.87 -8.33
C PHE A 21 12.76 -7.35 -7.05
N VAL A 22 11.66 -6.61 -7.19
CA VAL A 22 10.94 -6.01 -6.05
C VAL A 22 9.52 -6.56 -6.00
N LEU A 23 9.14 -7.11 -4.85
CA LEU A 23 7.78 -7.51 -4.53
C LEU A 23 7.13 -6.43 -3.66
N GLU A 24 6.25 -5.66 -4.28
CA GLU A 24 5.62 -4.48 -3.70
C GLU A 24 4.11 -4.69 -3.46
N THR A 25 3.34 -3.61 -3.61
CA THR A 25 1.91 -3.57 -3.32
C THR A 25 1.13 -4.56 -4.19
N LEU A 26 1.44 -4.70 -5.49
CA LEU A 26 0.65 -5.58 -6.38
C LEU A 26 0.96 -7.07 -6.16
N TRP A 27 2.15 -7.39 -5.65
CA TRP A 27 2.47 -8.71 -5.12
C TRP A 27 1.56 -9.04 -3.93
N SER A 28 1.57 -8.18 -2.91
CA SER A 28 0.80 -8.39 -1.69
C SER A 28 -0.70 -8.50 -1.96
N LEU A 29 -1.25 -7.61 -2.80
CA LEU A 29 -2.63 -7.69 -3.26
C LEU A 29 -2.90 -8.98 -4.05
N GLY A 30 -2.00 -9.37 -4.94
CA GLY A 30 -2.12 -10.61 -5.71
C GLY A 30 -2.15 -11.85 -4.82
N ALA A 31 -1.24 -11.94 -3.86
CA ALA A 31 -1.20 -13.03 -2.88
C ALA A 31 -2.46 -13.05 -2.00
N GLY A 32 -2.91 -11.89 -1.53
CA GLY A 32 -4.18 -11.75 -0.80
C GLY A 32 -5.39 -12.24 -1.61
N MET A 33 -5.46 -11.93 -2.91
CA MET A 33 -6.53 -12.40 -3.80
C MET A 33 -6.49 -13.93 -4.00
N ILE A 34 -5.30 -14.54 -4.06
CA ILE A 34 -5.16 -16.00 -4.10
C ILE A 34 -5.71 -16.61 -2.81
N VAL A 35 -5.30 -16.09 -1.65
CA VAL A 35 -5.80 -16.55 -0.34
C VAL A 35 -7.32 -16.41 -0.26
N LEU A 36 -7.87 -15.23 -0.59
CA LEU A 36 -9.32 -15.02 -0.61
C LEU A 36 -10.01 -15.96 -1.61
N GLY A 37 -9.46 -16.15 -2.80
CA GLY A 37 -10.03 -17.04 -3.82
C GLY A 37 -10.13 -18.50 -3.36
N LEU A 38 -9.15 -18.98 -2.59
CA LEU A 38 -9.20 -20.31 -1.96
C LEU A 38 -10.25 -20.37 -0.84
N MET A 39 -10.42 -19.27 -0.09
CA MET A 39 -11.32 -19.19 1.06
C MET A 39 -12.76 -18.77 0.73
N ILE A 40 -13.04 -18.23 -0.46
CA ILE A 40 -14.31 -17.54 -0.76
C ILE A 40 -15.56 -18.43 -0.65
N ARG A 41 -15.38 -19.75 -0.81
CA ARG A 41 -16.45 -20.76 -0.69
C ARG A 41 -16.70 -21.20 0.76
N LEU A 42 -15.87 -20.77 1.71
CA LEU A 42 -16.05 -21.09 3.12
C LEU A 42 -17.20 -20.26 3.73
N PRO A 43 -17.81 -20.74 4.83
CA PRO A 43 -18.79 -19.96 5.59
C PRO A 43 -18.25 -18.59 6.00
N PHE A 44 -19.14 -17.58 6.00
CA PHE A 44 -18.81 -16.19 6.36
C PHE A 44 -18.08 -16.09 7.70
N SER A 45 -18.49 -16.88 8.70
CA SER A 45 -17.88 -16.91 10.03
C SER A 45 -16.40 -17.35 10.00
N ILE A 46 -16.04 -18.29 9.12
CA ILE A 46 -14.65 -18.75 8.98
C ILE A 46 -13.80 -17.66 8.34
N ILE A 47 -14.30 -17.02 7.28
CA ILE A 47 -13.58 -15.93 6.60
C ILE A 47 -13.39 -14.74 7.55
N LEU A 48 -14.45 -14.36 8.26
CA LEU A 48 -14.41 -13.28 9.25
C LEU A 48 -13.45 -13.61 10.39
N GLY A 49 -13.57 -14.80 10.99
CA GLY A 49 -12.72 -15.25 12.08
C GLY A 49 -11.24 -15.29 11.70
N THR A 50 -10.93 -15.78 10.48
CA THR A 50 -9.55 -15.81 9.97
C THR A 50 -9.00 -14.42 9.72
N GLY A 51 -9.79 -13.53 9.10
CA GLY A 51 -9.39 -12.13 8.89
C GLY A 51 -9.13 -11.40 10.20
N LEU A 52 -9.99 -11.59 11.21
CA LEU A 52 -9.81 -11.02 12.55
C LEU A 52 -8.57 -11.59 13.22
N LEU A 53 -8.38 -12.92 13.19
CA LEU A 53 -7.21 -13.58 13.77
C LEU A 53 -5.91 -13.04 13.17
N ILE A 54 -5.84 -12.89 11.85
CA ILE A 54 -4.65 -12.35 11.18
C ILE A 54 -4.44 -10.89 11.55
N VAL A 55 -5.45 -10.03 11.41
CA VAL A 55 -5.30 -8.59 11.68
C VAL A 55 -4.92 -8.33 13.13
N PHE A 56 -5.62 -8.95 14.09
CA PHE A 56 -5.34 -8.74 15.51
C PHE A 56 -4.15 -9.53 16.04
N GLY A 57 -3.75 -10.63 15.38
CA GLY A 57 -2.73 -11.55 15.88
C GLY A 57 -1.37 -11.50 15.18
N HIS A 58 -1.28 -10.94 13.96
CA HIS A 58 -0.01 -11.01 13.22
C HIS A 58 1.15 -10.32 13.93
N ASN A 59 0.94 -9.21 14.66
CA ASN A 59 2.02 -8.57 15.42
C ASN A 59 2.53 -9.40 16.62
N LEU A 60 1.86 -10.51 17.00
CA LEU A 60 2.47 -11.46 17.95
C LEU A 60 3.73 -12.09 17.37
N ILE A 61 3.82 -12.17 16.04
CA ILE A 61 4.98 -12.67 15.31
C ILE A 61 6.21 -11.79 15.56
N ASP A 62 6.04 -10.47 15.76
CA ASP A 62 7.15 -9.55 16.05
C ASP A 62 7.97 -10.01 17.28
N PHE A 63 7.30 -10.49 18.33
CA PHE A 63 7.97 -10.99 19.55
C PHE A 63 8.74 -12.29 19.28
N ALA A 64 8.15 -13.20 18.50
CA ALA A 64 8.80 -14.45 18.12
C ALA A 64 10.04 -14.19 17.24
N GLU A 65 9.95 -13.27 16.28
CA GLU A 65 11.08 -12.88 15.42
C GLU A 65 12.20 -12.22 16.22
N LYS A 66 11.86 -11.34 17.18
CA LYS A 66 12.83 -10.71 18.07
C LYS A 66 13.62 -11.74 18.90
N SER A 67 12.99 -12.85 19.30
CA SER A 67 13.67 -13.92 20.06
C SER A 67 14.65 -14.77 19.24
N ARG A 68 14.67 -14.63 17.91
CA ARG A 68 15.48 -15.45 16.98
C ARG A 68 16.57 -14.65 16.25
N ASP A 69 16.94 -13.49 16.79
CA ASP A 69 17.86 -12.53 16.16
C ASP A 69 17.53 -12.22 14.70
N GLY A 70 16.25 -12.34 14.32
CA GLY A 70 15.79 -12.11 12.96
C GLY A 70 16.32 -13.11 11.92
N ILE A 71 16.68 -14.34 12.25
CA ILE A 71 16.95 -15.37 11.24
C ILE A 71 15.68 -16.21 11.03
N VAL A 72 15.09 -16.12 9.84
CA VAL A 72 13.86 -16.83 9.45
C VAL A 72 13.98 -17.36 8.02
N PRO A 73 13.32 -18.48 7.68
CA PRO A 73 13.36 -19.02 6.34
C PRO A 73 12.65 -18.10 5.32
N LEU A 74 13.02 -18.19 4.04
CA LEU A 74 12.50 -17.31 2.98
C LEU A 74 10.96 -17.27 2.91
N TRP A 75 10.28 -18.40 3.10
CA TRP A 75 8.82 -18.45 3.06
C TRP A 75 8.16 -17.59 4.15
N TRP A 76 8.85 -17.40 5.28
CA TRP A 76 8.41 -16.53 6.38
C TRP A 76 8.49 -15.05 5.99
N ASN A 77 9.53 -14.68 5.25
CA ASN A 77 9.70 -13.29 4.79
C ASN A 77 8.57 -12.86 3.86
N PHE A 78 8.06 -13.75 3.01
CA PHE A 78 6.85 -13.44 2.21
C PHE A 78 5.62 -13.14 3.07
N LEU A 79 5.52 -13.74 4.27
CA LEU A 79 4.38 -13.56 5.15
C LEU A 79 4.49 -12.25 5.95
N HIS A 80 5.62 -12.04 6.63
CA HIS A 80 5.67 -11.03 7.69
C HIS A 80 6.87 -10.08 7.65
N ARG A 81 7.98 -10.43 7.00
CA ARG A 81 9.23 -9.69 7.18
C ARG A 81 9.83 -9.13 5.88
N PRO A 82 10.00 -7.81 5.76
CA PRO A 82 10.70 -7.23 4.63
C PRO A 82 12.17 -7.65 4.62
N THR A 83 12.70 -8.02 3.46
CA THR A 83 14.10 -8.48 3.33
C THR A 83 14.60 -8.40 1.90
N ILE A 84 15.92 -8.29 1.74
CA ILE A 84 16.60 -8.53 0.47
C ILE A 84 17.29 -9.88 0.57
N THR A 85 16.93 -10.81 -0.31
CA THR A 85 17.51 -12.16 -0.35
C THR A 85 18.18 -12.39 -1.70
N PRO A 86 19.44 -12.87 -1.75
CA PRO A 86 20.08 -13.22 -3.02
C PRO A 86 19.34 -14.38 -3.68
N LEU A 87 19.17 -14.32 -5.00
CA LEU A 87 18.57 -15.40 -5.78
C LEU A 87 19.63 -16.20 -6.56
N TRP A 88 20.40 -15.51 -7.39
CA TRP A 88 21.53 -16.04 -8.16
C TRP A 88 22.50 -14.89 -8.49
N ASP A 89 23.57 -15.15 -9.24
CA ASP A 89 24.61 -14.19 -9.64
C ASP A 89 24.12 -12.75 -9.82
N ASN A 90 24.56 -11.80 -9.00
CA ASN A 90 24.17 -10.38 -9.07
C ASN A 90 22.65 -10.07 -9.08
N HIS A 91 21.79 -11.05 -8.82
CA HIS A 91 20.34 -10.90 -8.79
C HIS A 91 19.80 -11.17 -7.40
N SER A 92 18.99 -10.25 -6.88
CA SER A 92 18.37 -10.35 -5.57
C SER A 92 16.86 -10.13 -5.64
N LEU A 93 16.16 -10.62 -4.62
CA LEU A 93 14.74 -10.38 -4.39
C LEU A 93 14.57 -9.47 -3.19
N PHE A 94 13.99 -8.30 -3.40
CA PHE A 94 13.52 -7.43 -2.35
C PHE A 94 12.04 -7.68 -2.08
N ILE A 95 11.74 -8.31 -0.95
CA ILE A 95 10.38 -8.44 -0.43
C ILE A 95 10.09 -7.16 0.35
N LEU A 96 9.47 -6.16 -0.28
CA LEU A 96 9.12 -4.91 0.38
C LEU A 96 7.76 -5.01 1.10
N TYR A 97 6.83 -5.79 0.53
CA TYR A 97 5.47 -5.94 1.07
C TYR A 97 5.16 -7.41 1.39
N PRO A 98 5.51 -7.88 2.60
CA PRO A 98 5.00 -9.15 3.11
C PRO A 98 3.46 -9.13 3.14
N PHE A 99 2.82 -10.23 2.75
CA PHE A 99 1.41 -10.20 2.37
C PHE A 99 0.43 -10.57 3.49
N LEU A 100 0.88 -11.13 4.62
CA LEU A 100 -0.01 -11.74 5.62
C LEU A 100 -1.06 -10.76 6.16
N SER A 101 -0.64 -9.61 6.67
CA SER A 101 -1.56 -8.61 7.25
C SER A 101 -2.48 -7.99 6.20
N TRP A 102 -1.98 -7.80 4.97
CA TRP A 102 -2.81 -7.36 3.84
C TRP A 102 -3.86 -8.41 3.43
N ALA A 103 -3.51 -9.71 3.45
CA ALA A 103 -4.45 -10.79 3.20
C ALA A 103 -5.53 -10.82 4.29
N GLY A 104 -5.17 -10.71 5.56
CA GLY A 104 -6.11 -10.60 6.67
C GLY A 104 -7.08 -9.42 6.48
N LEU A 105 -6.56 -8.25 6.15
CA LEU A 105 -7.37 -7.07 5.85
C LEU A 105 -8.29 -7.27 4.64
N MET A 106 -7.82 -7.97 3.59
CA MET A 106 -8.63 -8.29 2.42
C MET A 106 -9.80 -9.22 2.76
N LEU A 107 -9.59 -10.24 3.61
CA LEU A 107 -10.67 -11.11 4.09
C LEU A 107 -11.73 -10.29 4.86
N LEU A 108 -11.30 -9.38 5.74
CA LEU A 108 -12.22 -8.46 6.43
C LEU A 108 -12.94 -7.52 5.47
N GLY A 109 -12.25 -7.03 4.45
CA GLY A 109 -12.84 -6.22 3.38
C GLY A 109 -13.93 -6.97 2.61
N TYR A 110 -13.71 -8.25 2.28
CA TYR A 110 -14.73 -9.11 1.69
C TYR A 110 -15.96 -9.27 2.60
N CYS A 111 -15.74 -9.54 3.89
CA CYS A 111 -16.81 -9.61 4.88
C CYS A 111 -17.57 -8.27 5.02
N CYS A 112 -16.86 -7.15 4.98
CA CYS A 112 -17.48 -5.81 4.97
C CYS A 112 -18.35 -5.62 3.71
N GLY A 113 -17.87 -6.06 2.53
CA GLY A 113 -18.63 -6.03 1.28
C GLY A 113 -19.97 -6.78 1.37
N LYS A 114 -20.03 -7.93 2.05
CA LYS A 114 -21.29 -8.65 2.31
C LYS A 114 -22.32 -7.77 3.03
N LEU A 115 -21.92 -6.94 3.99
CA LEU A 115 -22.82 -6.02 4.70
C LEU A 115 -23.52 -5.05 3.75
N PHE A 116 -22.85 -4.62 2.67
CA PHE A 116 -23.46 -3.74 1.67
C PHE A 116 -24.49 -4.45 0.78
N THR A 117 -24.42 -5.78 0.69
CA THR A 117 -25.32 -6.59 -0.16
C THR A 117 -26.51 -7.19 0.59
N THR A 118 -26.37 -7.46 1.90
CA THR A 118 -27.37 -8.23 2.65
C THR A 118 -28.08 -7.42 3.74
N MET A 119 -27.68 -6.18 4.00
CA MET A 119 -28.15 -5.43 5.16
C MET A 119 -28.76 -4.08 4.79
N GLU A 120 -29.84 -3.74 5.49
CA GLU A 120 -30.50 -2.44 5.39
C GLU A 120 -29.53 -1.27 5.62
N PRO A 121 -29.60 -0.18 4.82
CA PRO A 121 -28.62 0.91 4.85
C PRO A 121 -28.43 1.54 6.24
N LEU A 122 -29.51 1.76 7.00
CA LEU A 122 -29.43 2.35 8.35
C LEU A 122 -28.65 1.47 9.32
N ARG A 123 -28.92 0.15 9.32
CA ARG A 123 -28.25 -0.82 10.18
C ARG A 123 -26.78 -0.97 9.79
N ARG A 124 -26.50 -1.08 8.49
CA ARG A 124 -25.14 -1.13 7.94
C ARG A 124 -24.33 0.10 8.35
N ASN A 125 -24.86 1.30 8.13
CA ASN A 125 -24.15 2.54 8.46
C ASN A 125 -23.86 2.66 9.96
N LYS A 126 -24.79 2.22 10.82
CA LYS A 126 -24.56 2.16 12.27
C LYS A 126 -23.39 1.23 12.61
N ILE A 127 -23.33 0.04 12.00
CA ILE A 127 -22.21 -0.89 12.19
C ILE A 127 -20.89 -0.25 11.73
N LEU A 128 -20.83 0.28 10.51
CA LEU A 128 -19.62 0.92 9.98
C LEU A 128 -19.12 2.06 10.88
N LEU A 129 -20.04 2.92 11.36
CA LEU A 129 -19.71 4.02 12.25
C LEU A 129 -19.10 3.52 13.56
N TRP A 130 -19.76 2.58 14.24
CA TRP A 130 -19.29 2.11 15.54
C TRP A 130 -18.06 1.23 15.44
N THR A 131 -17.90 0.44 14.38
CA THR A 131 -16.66 -0.28 14.10
C THR A 131 -15.51 0.69 13.81
N GLY A 132 -15.75 1.75 13.05
CA GLY A 132 -14.75 2.77 12.76
C GLY A 132 -14.31 3.56 13.99
N ILE A 133 -15.27 3.99 14.82
CA ILE A 133 -14.99 4.64 16.12
C ILE A 133 -14.24 3.67 17.05
N GLY A 134 -14.71 2.42 17.14
CA GLY A 134 -14.06 1.39 17.95
C GLY A 134 -12.61 1.13 17.53
N ALA A 135 -12.33 1.08 16.22
CA ALA A 135 -10.97 0.94 15.70
C ALA A 135 -10.07 2.13 16.08
N LEU A 136 -10.58 3.37 15.99
CA LEU A 136 -9.83 4.56 16.40
C LEU A 136 -9.57 4.61 17.91
N LEU A 137 -10.57 4.27 18.73
CA LEU A 137 -10.40 4.19 20.18
C LEU A 137 -9.40 3.09 20.56
N PHE A 138 -9.50 1.92 19.91
CA PHE A 138 -8.55 0.84 20.09
C PHE A 138 -7.13 1.29 19.71
N PHE A 139 -6.96 1.97 18.57
CA PHE A 139 -5.69 2.57 18.17
C PHE A 139 -5.13 3.49 19.26
N ILE A 140 -5.92 4.45 19.75
CA ILE A 140 -5.48 5.42 20.77
C ILE A 140 -5.05 4.72 22.06
N VAL A 141 -5.88 3.80 22.57
CA VAL A 141 -5.61 3.08 23.82
C VAL A 141 -4.36 2.21 23.69
N MET A 142 -4.28 1.40 22.64
CA MET A 142 -3.14 0.51 22.44
C MET A 142 -1.85 1.27 22.15
N ARG A 143 -1.94 2.36 21.38
CA ARG A 143 -0.78 3.23 21.14
C ARG A 143 -0.33 3.92 22.43
N ALA A 144 -1.25 4.34 23.30
CA ALA A 144 -0.91 4.89 24.61
C ALA A 144 -0.24 3.86 25.54
N ILE A 145 -0.71 2.60 25.53
CA ILE A 145 -0.06 1.48 26.25
C ILE A 145 1.35 1.20 25.69
N ASN A 146 1.54 1.36 24.38
CA ASN A 146 2.84 1.33 23.70
C ASN A 146 3.59 -0.02 23.75
N VAL A 147 2.85 -1.14 23.84
CA VAL A 147 3.42 -2.50 23.93
C VAL A 147 3.10 -3.37 22.72
N TYR A 148 1.86 -3.32 22.20
CA TYR A 148 1.39 -4.26 21.17
C TYR A 148 0.75 -3.53 19.98
N GLY A 149 0.84 -4.18 18.81
CA GLY A 149 0.19 -3.75 17.57
C GLY A 149 1.01 -2.80 16.72
N ASP A 150 2.21 -2.45 17.15
CA ASP A 150 3.23 -1.78 16.36
C ASP A 150 4.62 -2.16 16.91
N PRO A 151 5.58 -2.58 16.06
CA PRO A 151 6.88 -3.06 16.53
C PRO A 151 7.80 -1.94 17.05
N VAL A 152 7.49 -0.67 16.75
CA VAL A 152 8.29 0.48 17.14
C VAL A 152 7.51 1.33 18.17
N PRO A 153 7.91 1.30 19.45
CA PRO A 153 7.30 2.15 20.46
C PRO A 153 7.47 3.63 20.12
N TRP A 154 6.43 4.44 20.35
CA TRP A 154 6.60 5.89 20.31
C TRP A 154 7.36 6.37 21.55
N SER A 155 7.96 7.54 21.48
CA SER A 155 8.66 8.16 22.61
C SER A 155 8.42 9.66 22.65
N GLN A 156 8.55 10.25 23.84
CA GLN A 156 8.48 11.70 23.99
C GLN A 156 9.62 12.37 23.21
N GLN A 157 9.26 13.41 22.46
CA GLN A 157 10.20 14.17 21.63
C GLN A 157 10.41 15.57 22.20
N LYS A 158 11.27 16.36 21.53
CA LYS A 158 11.67 17.72 21.95
C LYS A 158 10.51 18.69 22.19
N ASN A 159 9.36 18.49 21.54
CA ASN A 159 8.17 19.32 21.73
C ASN A 159 6.89 18.50 21.52
N GLY A 160 5.73 19.10 21.84
CA GLY A 160 4.43 18.44 21.75
C GLY A 160 4.10 17.95 20.33
N MET A 161 4.39 18.76 19.30
CA MET A 161 4.11 18.38 17.91
C MET A 161 4.96 17.19 17.45
N ALA A 162 6.26 17.20 17.77
CA ALA A 162 7.15 16.09 17.46
C ALA A 162 6.74 14.82 18.22
N THR A 163 6.26 14.96 19.46
CA THR A 163 5.74 13.83 20.25
C THR A 163 4.48 13.27 19.63
N PHE A 164 3.57 14.14 19.17
CA PHE A 164 2.38 13.74 18.41
C PHE A 164 2.75 13.01 17.12
N PHE A 165 3.75 13.49 16.37
CA PHE A 165 4.25 12.78 15.20
C PHE A 165 4.86 11.43 15.56
N SER A 166 5.60 11.32 16.66
CA SER A 166 6.08 10.01 17.14
C SER A 166 4.93 9.08 17.49
N PHE A 167 3.87 9.58 18.13
CA PHE A 167 2.67 8.81 18.45
C PHE A 167 1.96 8.30 17.19
N MET A 168 1.83 9.15 16.16
CA MET A 168 1.18 8.83 14.88
C MET A 168 2.09 8.02 13.92
N ASN A 169 3.38 7.92 14.19
CA ASN A 169 4.32 7.16 13.37
C ASN A 169 4.19 5.66 13.67
N VAL A 170 3.35 4.98 12.90
CA VAL A 170 3.10 3.53 12.98
C VAL A 170 3.52 2.83 11.69
N GLN A 171 3.97 1.58 11.80
CA GLN A 171 4.60 0.83 10.72
C GLN A 171 3.60 0.49 9.60
N LYS A 172 3.97 0.87 8.38
CA LYS A 172 3.16 0.63 7.18
C LYS A 172 3.51 -0.68 6.46
N TYR A 173 4.75 -1.17 6.55
CA TYR A 173 5.21 -2.34 5.78
C TYR A 173 5.98 -3.34 6.65
N PRO A 174 5.39 -4.53 6.93
CA PRO A 174 3.95 -4.82 6.78
C PRO A 174 3.09 -3.86 7.63
N PRO A 175 1.82 -3.63 7.27
CA PRO A 175 0.96 -2.73 8.02
C PRO A 175 0.70 -3.35 9.39
N SER A 176 1.10 -2.64 10.43
CA SER A 176 0.84 -3.04 11.80
C SER A 176 -0.65 -2.96 12.12
N LEU A 177 -1.11 -3.66 13.16
CA LEU A 177 -2.48 -3.56 13.64
C LEU A 177 -2.88 -2.11 13.90
N LEU A 178 -1.98 -1.32 14.51
CA LEU A 178 -2.24 0.09 14.79
C LEU A 178 -2.30 0.94 13.52
N PHE A 179 -1.47 0.67 12.51
CA PHE A 179 -1.60 1.28 11.19
C PHE A 179 -2.96 0.96 10.55
N ILE A 180 -3.40 -0.30 10.60
CA ILE A 180 -4.71 -0.72 10.07
C ILE A 180 -5.84 0.01 10.79
N CYS A 181 -5.84 0.05 12.12
CA CYS A 181 -6.87 0.75 12.90
C CYS A 181 -6.91 2.26 12.61
N ALA A 182 -5.75 2.92 12.58
CA ALA A 182 -5.64 4.36 12.34
C ALA A 182 -6.10 4.76 10.92
N THR A 183 -5.97 3.88 9.93
CA THR A 183 -6.31 4.17 8.53
C THR A 183 -7.70 3.67 8.13
N ILE A 184 -8.11 2.48 8.59
CA ILE A 184 -9.41 1.90 8.25
C ILE A 184 -10.53 2.48 9.12
N GLY A 185 -10.25 2.87 10.37
CA GLY A 185 -11.23 3.52 11.24
C GLY A 185 -11.91 4.73 10.59
N PRO A 186 -11.15 5.74 10.12
CA PRO A 186 -11.69 6.90 9.41
C PRO A 186 -12.42 6.52 8.11
N VAL A 187 -11.93 5.51 7.38
CA VAL A 187 -12.57 5.04 6.15
C VAL A 187 -13.96 4.46 6.45
N LEU A 188 -14.11 3.65 7.50
CA LEU A 188 -15.40 3.08 7.89
C LEU A 188 -16.38 4.18 8.34
N ILE A 189 -15.91 5.17 9.11
CA ILE A 189 -16.70 6.33 9.51
C ILE A 189 -17.16 7.11 8.27
N PHE A 190 -16.24 7.39 7.34
CA PHE A 190 -16.56 8.06 6.08
C PHE A 190 -17.61 7.28 5.28
N LEU A 191 -17.46 5.96 5.15
CA LEU A 191 -18.42 5.09 4.47
C LEU A 191 -19.80 5.05 5.17
N ALA A 192 -19.86 5.25 6.48
CA ALA A 192 -21.13 5.35 7.20
C ALA A 192 -21.94 6.61 6.83
N PHE A 193 -21.25 7.68 6.41
CA PHE A 193 -21.87 8.97 6.10
C PHE A 193 -22.02 9.25 4.60
N ILE A 194 -21.30 8.55 3.73
CA ILE A 194 -21.42 8.76 2.29
C ILE A 194 -22.77 8.25 1.78
N LYS A 195 -23.69 9.17 1.47
CA LYS A 195 -25.06 8.86 1.03
C LYS A 195 -25.30 9.05 -0.47
N ASN A 196 -24.65 10.03 -1.09
CA ASN A 196 -24.89 10.39 -2.49
C ASN A 196 -23.57 10.52 -3.27
N THR A 197 -23.34 9.62 -4.22
CA THR A 197 -22.15 9.57 -5.09
C THR A 197 -22.44 10.10 -6.50
N GLN A 198 -23.52 10.84 -6.72
CA GLN A 198 -23.88 11.31 -8.08
C GLN A 198 -23.41 12.75 -8.39
N GLY A 199 -22.82 13.45 -7.41
CA GLY A 199 -22.33 14.82 -7.58
C GLY A 199 -21.14 14.96 -8.54
N ARG A 200 -20.84 16.20 -8.97
CA ARG A 200 -19.71 16.50 -9.88
C ARG A 200 -18.37 16.00 -9.34
N LEU A 201 -18.10 16.22 -8.06
CA LEU A 201 -16.87 15.77 -7.41
C LEU A 201 -16.74 14.24 -7.43
N SER A 202 -17.84 13.52 -7.14
CA SER A 202 -17.85 12.07 -7.21
C SER A 202 -17.58 11.56 -8.62
N LYS A 203 -18.19 12.17 -9.65
CA LYS A 203 -17.91 11.84 -11.05
C LYS A 203 -16.44 12.07 -11.41
N LEU A 204 -15.84 13.16 -10.92
CA LEU A 204 -14.43 13.49 -11.13
C LEU A 204 -13.51 12.42 -10.48
N ILE A 205 -13.70 12.14 -9.20
CA ILE A 205 -12.89 11.17 -8.45
C ILE A 205 -13.06 9.76 -9.02
N SER A 206 -14.28 9.39 -9.44
CA SER A 206 -14.59 8.08 -10.03
C SER A 206 -13.81 7.80 -11.32
N VAL A 207 -13.34 8.82 -12.05
CA VAL A 207 -12.49 8.61 -13.23
C VAL A 207 -11.22 7.83 -12.86
N TYR A 208 -10.55 8.20 -11.77
CA TYR A 208 -9.37 7.49 -11.30
C TYR A 208 -9.74 6.11 -10.75
N GLY A 209 -10.83 6.03 -9.97
CA GLY A 209 -11.27 4.79 -9.31
C GLY A 209 -11.74 3.69 -10.28
N ARG A 210 -12.09 4.01 -11.53
CA ARG A 210 -12.46 3.01 -12.55
C ARG A 210 -11.26 2.33 -13.21
N VAL A 211 -10.08 2.97 -13.17
CA VAL A 211 -8.85 2.48 -13.79
C VAL A 211 -7.65 2.58 -12.82
N PRO A 212 -7.78 2.08 -11.58
CA PRO A 212 -6.78 2.33 -10.53
C PRO A 212 -5.44 1.65 -10.82
N LEU A 213 -5.41 0.48 -11.48
CA LEU A 213 -4.16 -0.19 -11.85
C LEU A 213 -3.41 0.57 -12.94
N PHE A 214 -4.12 1.07 -13.96
CA PHE A 214 -3.55 1.96 -14.96
C PHE A 214 -2.95 3.23 -14.33
N TYR A 215 -3.71 3.88 -13.42
CA TYR A 215 -3.19 5.02 -12.68
C TYR A 215 -1.93 4.65 -11.89
N PHE A 216 -1.98 3.54 -11.15
CA PHE A 216 -0.89 3.06 -10.31
C PHE A 216 0.38 2.85 -11.14
N ILE A 217 0.33 2.14 -12.26
CA ILE A 217 1.55 1.89 -13.04
C ILE A 217 2.07 3.18 -13.69
N LEU A 218 1.19 3.93 -14.37
CA LEU A 218 1.62 5.04 -15.21
C LEU A 218 2.16 6.23 -14.39
N HIS A 219 1.58 6.52 -13.22
CA HIS A 219 2.09 7.65 -12.42
C HIS A 219 3.53 7.40 -11.94
N PHE A 220 3.93 6.15 -11.66
CA PHE A 220 5.31 5.82 -11.31
C PHE A 220 6.29 6.10 -12.46
N PHE A 221 5.90 5.80 -13.71
CA PHE A 221 6.71 6.20 -14.87
C PHE A 221 6.83 7.72 -15.00
N ILE A 222 5.72 8.46 -14.82
CA ILE A 222 5.71 9.92 -14.94
C ILE A 222 6.64 10.56 -13.88
N ILE A 223 6.53 10.14 -12.62
CA ILE A 223 7.40 10.69 -11.56
C ILE A 223 8.86 10.29 -11.77
N HIS A 224 9.15 9.12 -12.33
CA HIS A 224 10.51 8.71 -12.62
C HIS A 224 11.11 9.51 -13.79
N ILE A 225 10.33 9.78 -14.83
CA ILE A 225 10.74 10.70 -15.91
C ILE A 225 11.00 12.10 -15.34
N ALA A 226 10.12 12.61 -14.47
CA ALA A 226 10.32 13.90 -13.81
C ALA A 226 11.59 13.91 -12.94
N GLN A 227 11.90 12.81 -12.26
CA GLN A 227 13.15 12.63 -11.50
C GLN A 227 14.36 12.72 -12.42
N VAL A 228 14.38 12.02 -13.55
CA VAL A 228 15.49 12.07 -14.52
C VAL A 228 15.63 13.50 -15.10
N ILE A 229 14.54 14.15 -15.48
CA ILE A 229 14.57 15.53 -15.99
C ILE A 229 15.15 16.48 -14.95
N THR A 230 14.70 16.41 -13.69
CA THR A 230 15.19 17.30 -12.62
C THR A 230 16.65 17.00 -12.26
N TYR A 231 17.07 15.74 -12.31
CA TYR A 231 18.46 15.31 -12.13
C TYR A 231 19.37 15.92 -13.21
N LEU A 232 18.99 15.79 -14.49
CA LEU A 232 19.77 16.36 -15.61
C LEU A 232 19.74 17.90 -15.60
N ALA A 233 18.61 18.51 -15.24
CA ALA A 233 18.47 19.97 -15.14
C ALA A 233 19.38 20.60 -14.06
N ARG A 234 19.85 19.80 -13.09
CA ARG A 234 20.84 20.21 -12.09
C ARG A 234 22.29 20.08 -12.57
N GLY A 235 22.50 19.63 -13.80
CA GLY A 235 23.83 19.52 -14.42
C GLY A 235 24.48 18.14 -14.29
N HIS A 236 23.79 17.16 -13.69
CA HIS A 236 24.28 15.79 -13.61
C HIS A 236 24.21 15.09 -14.98
N SER A 237 25.08 14.11 -15.20
CA SER A 237 25.12 13.34 -16.44
C SER A 237 24.34 12.02 -16.36
N ILE A 238 23.94 11.49 -17.51
CA ILE A 238 23.29 10.16 -17.59
C ILE A 238 24.22 9.06 -17.03
N SER A 239 25.52 9.16 -17.29
CA SER A 239 26.53 8.19 -16.82
C SER A 239 26.58 8.11 -15.30
N GLU A 240 26.53 9.26 -14.61
CA GLU A 240 26.47 9.30 -13.14
C GLU A 240 25.15 8.75 -12.62
N GLY A 241 24.02 9.15 -13.23
CA GLY A 241 22.70 8.68 -12.84
C GLY A 241 22.56 7.16 -12.92
N MET A 242 23.18 6.54 -13.94
CA MET A 242 23.16 5.08 -14.16
C MET A 242 23.98 4.28 -13.14
N LYS A 243 24.99 4.89 -12.49
CA LYS A 243 25.72 4.25 -11.38
C LYS A 243 24.84 4.07 -10.14
N GLY A 244 23.84 4.94 -9.99
CA GLY A 244 22.91 4.93 -8.87
C GLY A 244 23.54 5.30 -7.53
N VAL A 245 22.76 5.15 -6.47
CA VAL A 245 23.20 5.46 -5.10
C VAL A 245 23.69 4.16 -4.43
N PRO A 246 24.93 4.10 -3.92
CA PRO A 246 25.44 2.91 -3.24
C PRO A 246 24.53 2.42 -2.11
N GLY A 247 24.18 1.13 -2.12
CA GLY A 247 23.34 0.50 -1.10
C GLY A 247 21.85 0.81 -1.20
N LEU A 248 21.42 1.62 -2.18
CA LEU A 248 20.01 1.90 -2.43
C LEU A 248 19.63 1.46 -3.85
N PRO A 249 18.40 0.97 -4.05
CA PRO A 249 17.92 0.55 -5.35
C PRO A 249 17.58 1.74 -6.27
N PHE A 250 18.09 2.95 -6.01
CA PHE A 250 17.68 4.16 -6.72
C PHE A 250 18.77 4.67 -7.66
N LYS A 251 18.40 4.87 -8.93
CA LYS A 251 19.20 5.58 -9.93
C LYS A 251 18.72 7.01 -10.11
N PHE A 252 19.55 7.87 -10.72
CA PHE A 252 19.23 9.29 -10.97
C PHE A 252 18.81 10.06 -9.71
N SER A 253 19.55 9.85 -8.61
CA SER A 253 19.33 10.53 -7.34
C SER A 253 20.67 10.88 -6.70
N VAL A 254 20.73 12.01 -6.00
CA VAL A 254 21.90 12.42 -5.20
C VAL A 254 21.43 12.68 -3.77
N PRO A 255 21.97 11.96 -2.77
CA PRO A 255 21.65 12.22 -1.37
C PRO A 255 21.89 13.68 -0.99
N GLY A 256 20.91 14.28 -0.31
CA GLY A 256 20.97 15.70 0.08
C GLY A 256 20.43 16.67 -0.98
N GLU A 257 20.23 16.22 -2.22
CA GLU A 257 19.58 17.04 -3.26
C GLU A 257 18.09 16.73 -3.35
N GLY A 258 17.25 17.73 -3.04
CA GLY A 258 15.80 17.57 -3.05
C GLY A 258 15.09 18.90 -3.19
N TYR A 259 13.77 18.86 -3.14
CA TYR A 259 12.95 20.05 -3.08
C TYR A 259 12.27 20.17 -1.71
N PRO A 260 12.03 21.39 -1.21
CA PRO A 260 11.20 21.58 -0.03
C PRO A 260 9.80 21.00 -0.24
N LEU A 261 9.15 20.61 0.86
CA LEU A 261 7.90 19.86 0.85
C LEU A 261 6.78 20.53 0.03
N TRP A 262 6.71 21.86 0.03
CA TRP A 262 5.69 22.58 -0.75
C TRP A 262 5.86 22.39 -2.26
N ILE A 263 7.08 22.31 -2.78
CA ILE A 263 7.34 22.01 -4.21
C ILE A 263 6.95 20.56 -4.51
N VAL A 264 7.25 19.64 -3.60
CA VAL A 264 6.84 18.23 -3.75
C VAL A 264 5.31 18.13 -3.87
N TYR A 265 4.56 18.89 -3.08
CA TYR A 265 3.10 18.96 -3.21
C TYR A 265 2.64 19.56 -4.55
N VAL A 266 3.30 20.59 -5.05
CA VAL A 266 3.01 21.16 -6.38
C VAL A 266 3.23 20.10 -7.47
N ILE A 267 4.38 19.42 -7.47
CA ILE A 267 4.69 18.34 -8.42
C ILE A 267 3.62 17.23 -8.33
N TRP A 268 3.28 16.80 -7.11
CA TRP A 268 2.25 15.78 -6.90
C TRP A 268 0.90 16.20 -7.47
N ILE A 269 0.41 17.41 -7.18
CA ILE A 269 -0.85 17.93 -7.73
C ILE A 269 -0.80 17.97 -9.26
N THR A 270 0.31 18.42 -9.84
CA THR A 270 0.51 18.45 -11.29
C THR A 270 0.38 17.05 -11.89
N VAL A 271 1.05 16.05 -11.31
CA VAL A 271 0.96 14.65 -11.77
C VAL A 271 -0.47 14.13 -11.67
N VAL A 272 -1.18 14.39 -10.56
CA VAL A 272 -2.59 13.99 -10.42
C VAL A 272 -3.46 14.62 -11.51
N ILE A 273 -3.31 15.91 -11.78
CA ILE A 273 -4.05 16.62 -12.84
C ILE A 273 -3.73 16.06 -14.23
N LEU A 274 -2.45 15.83 -14.54
CA LEU A 274 -2.02 15.26 -15.82
C LEU A 274 -2.55 13.84 -16.04
N MET A 275 -2.69 13.07 -14.97
CA MET A 275 -3.25 11.72 -15.02
C MET A 275 -4.75 11.68 -15.33
N TYR A 276 -5.50 12.75 -15.06
CA TYR A 276 -6.95 12.79 -15.29
C TYR A 276 -7.37 12.50 -16.74
N PRO A 277 -6.89 13.23 -17.77
CA PRO A 277 -7.26 12.95 -19.15
C PRO A 277 -6.82 11.55 -19.60
N LEU A 278 -5.68 11.05 -19.13
CA LEU A 278 -5.16 9.72 -19.44
C LEU A 278 -6.06 8.62 -18.87
N CYS A 279 -6.45 8.75 -17.59
CA CYS A 279 -7.39 7.83 -16.96
C CYS A 279 -8.76 7.85 -17.64
N LYS A 280 -9.26 9.04 -18.00
CA LYS A 280 -10.54 9.20 -18.71
C LYS A 280 -10.51 8.55 -20.10
N TRP A 281 -9.39 8.68 -20.81
CA TRP A 281 -9.21 8.04 -22.11
C TRP A 281 -9.18 6.51 -21.97
N TYR A 282 -8.37 5.99 -21.05
CA TYR A 282 -8.23 4.55 -20.84
C TYR A 282 -9.55 3.91 -20.35
N ASP A 283 -10.29 4.58 -19.47
CA ASP A 283 -11.63 4.18 -19.03
C ASP A 283 -12.62 4.02 -20.20
N ARG A 284 -12.62 4.97 -21.15
CA ARG A 284 -13.43 4.85 -22.38
C ARG A 284 -12.95 3.71 -23.26
N TYR A 285 -11.64 3.56 -23.44
CA TYR A 285 -11.05 2.49 -24.23
C TYR A 285 -11.44 1.11 -23.69
N LYS A 286 -11.23 0.88 -22.39
CA LYS A 286 -11.61 -0.33 -21.65
C LYS A 286 -13.10 -0.62 -21.77
N THR A 287 -13.94 0.40 -21.64
CA THR A 287 -15.40 0.24 -21.73
C THR A 287 -15.86 -0.15 -23.14
N ASN A 288 -15.19 0.34 -24.18
CA ASN A 288 -15.53 0.08 -25.58
C ASN A 288 -14.96 -1.23 -26.13
N HIS A 289 -13.95 -1.82 -25.47
CA HIS A 289 -13.26 -3.04 -25.94
C HIS A 289 -13.44 -4.21 -24.96
N LYS A 290 -14.68 -4.53 -24.62
CA LYS A 290 -15.00 -5.59 -23.64
C LYS A 290 -14.61 -7.00 -24.11
N GLU A 291 -14.40 -7.19 -25.40
CA GLU A 291 -13.91 -8.43 -26.00
C GLU A 291 -12.48 -8.79 -25.54
N LYS A 292 -11.71 -7.82 -25.06
CA LYS A 292 -10.34 -8.05 -24.58
C LYS A 292 -10.36 -8.38 -23.08
N TRP A 293 -10.30 -9.68 -22.77
CA TRP A 293 -10.35 -10.19 -21.40
C TRP A 293 -9.36 -9.53 -20.43
N TRP A 294 -8.14 -9.21 -20.90
CA TRP A 294 -7.08 -8.62 -20.07
C TRP A 294 -7.38 -7.18 -19.63
N LEU A 295 -8.21 -6.45 -20.39
CA LEU A 295 -8.66 -5.09 -20.00
C LEU A 295 -9.60 -5.12 -18.80
N SER A 296 -10.21 -6.25 -18.46
CA SER A 296 -11.01 -6.33 -17.23
C SER A 296 -10.14 -6.21 -15.97
N TYR A 297 -8.90 -6.68 -16.05
CA TYR A 297 -7.94 -6.67 -14.94
C TYR A 297 -7.09 -5.39 -14.87
N LEU A 298 -6.87 -4.71 -16.00
CA LEU A 298 -6.10 -3.46 -16.12
C LEU A 298 -7.00 -2.22 -16.16
#